data_AF-A0A395I197-F1
#
_entry.id   AF-A0A395I197-F1
#
_cell.length_a   1.000
_cell.length_b   1.000
_cell.length_c   1.000
_cell.angle_alpha   90.00
_cell.angle_beta   90.00
_cell.angle_gamma   90.00
#
_symmetry.space_group_name_H-M   'P 1'
#
loop_
_entity.id
_entity.type
_entity.pdbx_description
1 polymer ?
#
loop_
_entity_poly.entity_id
_entity_poly.type
_entity_poly.pdbx_seq_one_letter_code
_entity_poly.pdbx_strand_id
1 'polypeptide(L)'
;MPTKPQPISTPNPPPNPNPPNPIDLLWAHELRRENVELATRLKATTTRLAAAESAVDTLSAQLRDLDAQIQRCCGRNEELASRVDGIEGRVLEKIENIGLRVEGLECRFLEGVVVGSRLGAAGGKGPGAGLGGDCVVQGPGDEGPAVEEVLVPDSMPVASSVGLRVDLDEVMGKGTGVGISTGMGMGKGGGLSLTGSSTTSFTGRTVGSQSGSSTNRGEGDGWNAGSVEFGGEEVPTGNGTIDLFGLLRQGRLMPLEEYLGAAEGVRRLLLLAEDDRGFMEAFVRGLRDGGLRVAVEKEMGMIGWSWERLQEVVLRWDAEHADAPCGAGCRRASQISGDWADGHESKRRRKRARRFIPIVPADEEDVLIARAMMMGR
;
A
#
# COMPACT_ATOMS: atom_id res chain seq x y z
N MET A 1 -56.09 0.48 -66.13
CA MET A 1 -57.27 0.99 -65.43
C MET A 1 -57.47 0.14 -64.17
N PRO A 2 -56.96 0.55 -62.99
CA PRO A 2 -57.13 -0.23 -61.77
C PRO A 2 -58.56 -0.07 -61.23
N THR A 3 -59.25 -1.20 -61.09
CA THR A 3 -60.61 -1.31 -60.55
C THR A 3 -60.62 -1.04 -59.05
N LYS A 4 -61.38 0.00 -58.67
CA LYS A 4 -61.66 0.41 -57.29
C LYS A 4 -62.31 -0.76 -56.52
N PRO A 5 -61.75 -1.26 -55.40
CA PRO A 5 -62.36 -2.32 -54.62
C PRO A 5 -63.68 -1.83 -54.02
N GLN A 6 -64.74 -2.63 -54.20
CA GLN A 6 -66.07 -2.33 -53.68
C GLN A 6 -66.10 -2.51 -52.15
N PRO A 7 -66.87 -1.66 -51.43
CA PRO A 7 -67.04 -1.81 -49.99
C PRO A 7 -67.79 -3.11 -49.70
N ILE A 8 -67.11 -4.04 -49.02
CA ILE A 8 -67.72 -5.24 -48.47
C ILE A 8 -68.71 -4.77 -47.39
N SER A 9 -70.00 -4.77 -47.72
CA SER A 9 -71.08 -4.60 -46.75
C SER A 9 -71.08 -5.82 -45.82
N THR A 10 -70.47 -5.66 -44.64
CA THR A 10 -70.60 -6.63 -43.56
C THR A 10 -72.06 -6.64 -43.09
N PRO A 11 -72.75 -7.80 -43.10
CA PRO A 11 -74.13 -7.90 -42.62
C PRO A 11 -74.19 -7.53 -41.13
N ASN A 12 -75.19 -6.73 -40.77
CA ASN A 12 -75.40 -6.30 -39.38
C ASN A 12 -75.49 -7.52 -38.45
N PRO A 13 -74.71 -7.56 -37.36
CA PRO A 13 -74.79 -8.66 -36.41
C PRO A 13 -76.19 -8.70 -35.77
N PRO A 14 -76.74 -9.90 -35.49
CA PRO A 14 -78.04 -10.03 -34.86
C PRO A 14 -78.05 -9.35 -33.48
N PRO A 15 -79.18 -8.74 -33.06
CA PRO A 15 -79.29 -8.08 -31.77
C PRO A 15 -79.01 -9.09 -30.65
N ASN A 16 -77.99 -8.83 -29.85
CA ASN A 16 -77.58 -9.69 -28.74
C ASN A 16 -78.72 -9.75 -27.71
N PRO A 17 -79.36 -10.92 -27.48
CA PRO A 17 -80.63 -11.00 -26.75
C PRO A 17 -80.51 -10.78 -25.23
N ASN A 18 -79.30 -10.76 -24.67
CA ASN A 18 -79.07 -10.54 -23.25
C ASN A 18 -78.17 -9.31 -23.05
N PRO A 19 -78.69 -8.17 -22.55
CA PRO A 19 -77.83 -7.08 -22.14
C PRO A 19 -76.90 -7.58 -21.01
N PRO A 20 -75.59 -7.31 -21.08
CA PRO A 20 -74.65 -7.75 -20.06
C PRO A 20 -75.09 -7.20 -18.70
N ASN A 21 -75.14 -8.09 -17.71
CA ASN A 21 -75.47 -7.71 -16.34
C ASN A 21 -74.46 -6.64 -15.87
N PRO A 22 -74.89 -5.51 -15.29
CA PRO A 22 -73.98 -4.46 -14.82
C PRO A 22 -72.88 -4.97 -13.89
N ILE A 23 -73.13 -6.06 -13.14
CA ILE A 23 -72.15 -6.71 -12.28
C ILE A 23 -71.00 -7.29 -13.12
N ASP A 24 -71.29 -7.99 -14.22
CA ASP A 24 -70.28 -8.59 -15.09
C ASP A 24 -69.39 -7.52 -15.76
N LEU A 25 -69.97 -6.36 -16.09
CA LEU A 25 -69.22 -5.22 -16.63
C LEU A 25 -68.26 -4.63 -15.60
N LEU A 26 -68.67 -4.52 -14.33
CA LEU A 26 -67.81 -4.05 -13.24
C LEU A 26 -66.63 -5.00 -13.01
N TRP A 27 -66.89 -6.31 -12.96
CA TRP A 27 -65.84 -7.32 -12.84
C TRP A 27 -64.88 -7.31 -14.02
N ALA A 28 -65.39 -7.19 -15.25
CA ALA A 28 -64.55 -7.09 -16.44
C ALA A 28 -63.66 -5.82 -16.41
N HIS A 29 -64.18 -4.71 -15.89
CA HIS A 29 -63.40 -3.48 -15.73
C HIS A 29 -62.30 -3.64 -14.66
N GLU A 30 -62.63 -4.21 -13.51
CA GLU A 30 -61.65 -4.41 -12.43
C GLU A 30 -60.52 -5.36 -12.86
N LEU A 31 -60.87 -6.49 -13.49
CA LEU A 31 -59.88 -7.41 -14.05
C LEU A 31 -58.97 -6.75 -15.08
N ARG A 32 -59.50 -5.84 -15.92
CA ARG A 32 -58.65 -5.07 -16.85
C ARG A 32 -57.70 -4.13 -16.10
N ARG A 33 -58.18 -3.47 -15.05
CA ARG A 33 -57.35 -2.58 -14.23
C ARG A 33 -56.21 -3.34 -13.57
N GLU A 34 -56.51 -4.46 -12.93
CA GLU A 34 -55.52 -5.34 -12.32
C GLU A 34 -54.52 -5.87 -13.35
N ASN A 35 -54.99 -6.30 -14.52
CA ASN A 35 -54.11 -6.74 -15.61
C ASN A 35 -53.17 -5.62 -16.10
N VAL A 36 -53.66 -4.39 -16.21
CA VAL A 36 -52.82 -3.23 -16.56
C VAL A 36 -51.78 -2.98 -15.47
N GLU A 37 -52.16 -3.06 -14.19
CA GLU A 37 -51.23 -2.89 -13.07
C GLU A 37 -50.17 -4.00 -13.00
N LEU A 38 -50.56 -5.27 -13.20
CA LEU A 38 -49.60 -6.37 -13.26
C LEU A 38 -48.65 -6.22 -14.44
N ALA A 39 -49.16 -5.79 -15.60
CA ALA A 39 -48.33 -5.52 -16.77
C ALA A 39 -47.34 -4.37 -16.52
N THR A 40 -47.73 -3.31 -15.80
CA THR A 40 -46.80 -2.22 -15.46
C THR A 40 -45.74 -2.66 -14.45
N ARG A 41 -46.12 -3.46 -13.44
CA ARG A 41 -45.17 -4.06 -12.48
C ARG A 41 -44.18 -4.99 -13.18
N LEU A 42 -44.64 -5.83 -14.10
CA LEU A 42 -43.77 -6.73 -14.88
C LEU A 42 -42.81 -5.94 -15.79
N LYS A 43 -43.27 -4.85 -16.40
CA LYS A 43 -42.39 -3.94 -17.15
C LYS A 43 -41.35 -3.29 -16.23
N ALA A 44 -41.74 -2.84 -15.04
CA ALA A 44 -40.79 -2.26 -14.09
C ALA A 44 -39.74 -3.28 -13.62
N THR A 45 -40.13 -4.52 -13.31
CA THR A 45 -39.16 -5.57 -12.90
C THR A 45 -38.23 -5.96 -14.04
N THR A 46 -38.72 -6.08 -15.27
CA THR A 46 -37.87 -6.36 -16.45
C THR A 46 -36.88 -5.23 -16.71
N THR A 47 -37.27 -3.96 -16.58
CA THR A 47 -36.31 -2.84 -16.69
C THR A 47 -35.26 -2.84 -15.59
N ARG A 48 -35.63 -3.21 -14.35
CA ARG A 48 -34.66 -3.33 -13.25
C ARG A 48 -33.70 -4.49 -13.44
N LEU A 49 -34.20 -5.62 -13.96
CA LEU A 49 -33.35 -6.76 -14.30
C LEU A 49 -32.34 -6.40 -15.39
N ALA A 50 -32.78 -5.75 -16.47
CA ALA A 50 -31.88 -5.28 -17.52
C ALA A 50 -30.83 -4.28 -17.00
N ALA A 51 -31.21 -3.39 -16.09
CA ALA A 51 -30.25 -2.48 -15.43
C ALA A 51 -29.24 -3.26 -14.57
N ALA A 52 -29.69 -4.26 -13.81
CA ALA A 52 -28.80 -5.11 -13.01
C ALA A 52 -27.84 -5.94 -13.88
N GLU A 53 -28.32 -6.51 -14.99
CA GLU A 53 -27.49 -7.22 -15.99
C GLU A 53 -26.39 -6.30 -16.52
N SER A 54 -26.74 -5.07 -16.93
CA SER A 54 -25.74 -4.09 -17.41
C SER A 54 -24.70 -3.69 -16.35
N ALA A 55 -25.10 -3.66 -15.07
CA ALA A 55 -24.18 -3.39 -13.97
C ALA A 55 -23.22 -4.57 -13.73
N VAL A 56 -23.72 -5.81 -13.82
CA VAL A 56 -22.89 -7.03 -13.75
C VAL A 56 -21.90 -7.07 -14.91
N ASP A 57 -22.34 -6.76 -16.14
CA ASP A 57 -21.45 -6.69 -17.30
C ASP A 57 -20.34 -5.65 -17.10
N THR A 58 -20.69 -4.48 -16.56
CA THR A 58 -19.73 -3.41 -16.24
C THR A 58 -18.70 -3.85 -15.20
N LEU A 59 -19.15 -4.44 -14.08
CA LEU A 59 -18.25 -4.98 -13.05
C LEU A 59 -17.36 -6.09 -13.61
N SER A 60 -17.90 -6.96 -14.47
CA SER A 60 -17.12 -8.01 -15.12
C SER A 60 -16.03 -7.45 -16.03
N ALA A 61 -16.29 -6.32 -16.71
CA ALA A 61 -15.30 -5.63 -17.52
C ALA A 61 -14.20 -5.01 -16.65
N GLN A 62 -14.57 -4.39 -15.53
CA GLN A 62 -13.62 -3.82 -14.56
C GLN A 62 -12.71 -4.89 -13.94
N LEU A 63 -13.26 -6.05 -13.57
CA LEU A 63 -12.47 -7.17 -13.05
C LEU A 63 -11.45 -7.70 -14.08
N ARG A 64 -11.84 -7.78 -15.36
CA ARG A 64 -10.91 -8.17 -16.43
C ARG A 64 -9.80 -7.14 -16.65
N ASP A 65 -10.10 -5.85 -16.54
CA ASP A 65 -9.07 -4.80 -16.64
C ASP A 65 -8.09 -4.85 -15.46
N LEU A 66 -8.59 -5.03 -14.23
CA LEU A 66 -7.74 -5.21 -13.06
C LEU A 66 -6.84 -6.43 -13.18
N ASP A 67 -7.35 -7.55 -13.68
CA ASP A 67 -6.55 -8.75 -13.96
C ASP A 67 -5.43 -8.45 -14.99
N ALA A 68 -5.76 -7.75 -16.08
CA ALA A 68 -4.77 -7.31 -17.05
C ALA A 68 -3.74 -6.32 -16.47
N GLN A 69 -4.11 -5.49 -15.49
CA GLN A 69 -3.17 -4.65 -14.75
C GLN A 69 -2.26 -5.47 -13.85
N ILE A 70 -2.79 -6.47 -13.13
CA ILE A 70 -2.01 -7.38 -12.29
C ILE A 70 -0.98 -8.13 -13.13
N GLN A 71 -1.39 -8.72 -14.26
CA GLN A 71 -0.47 -9.42 -15.17
C GLN A 71 0.65 -8.51 -15.69
N ARG A 72 0.34 -7.26 -16.03
CA ARG A 72 1.36 -6.26 -16.41
C ARG A 72 2.32 -5.93 -15.26
N CYS A 73 1.83 -5.83 -14.03
CA CYS A 73 2.68 -5.60 -12.85
C CYS A 73 3.57 -6.81 -12.55
N CYS A 74 3.02 -8.03 -12.63
CA CYS A 74 3.78 -9.27 -12.46
C CYS A 74 4.91 -9.37 -13.50
N GLY A 75 4.62 -9.13 -14.77
CA GLY A 75 5.65 -9.16 -15.82
C GLY A 75 6.78 -8.13 -15.60
N ARG A 76 6.45 -6.92 -15.13
CA ARG A 76 7.47 -5.92 -14.76
C ARG A 76 8.31 -6.34 -13.57
N ASN A 77 7.71 -7.00 -12.58
CA ASN A 77 8.44 -7.49 -11.42
C ASN A 77 9.38 -8.64 -11.79
N GLU A 78 8.96 -9.56 -12.66
CA GLU A 78 9.82 -10.62 -13.20
C GLU A 78 10.99 -10.06 -14.03
N GLU A 79 10.74 -9.01 -14.82
CA GLU A 79 11.78 -8.29 -15.56
C GLU A 79 12.78 -7.64 -14.60
N LEU A 80 12.30 -6.96 -13.56
CA LEU A 80 13.15 -6.35 -12.54
C LEU A 80 13.96 -7.40 -11.78
N ALA A 81 13.36 -8.54 -11.41
CA ALA A 81 14.07 -9.64 -10.78
C ALA A 81 15.20 -10.16 -11.68
N SER A 82 14.92 -10.41 -12.95
CA SER A 82 15.93 -10.84 -13.93
C SER A 82 17.06 -9.81 -14.09
N ARG A 83 16.74 -8.52 -14.01
CA ARG A 83 17.75 -7.43 -14.05
C ARG A 83 18.61 -7.40 -12.80
N VAL A 84 18.02 -7.64 -11.62
CA VAL A 84 18.75 -7.74 -10.35
C VAL A 84 19.69 -8.94 -10.40
N ASP A 85 19.20 -10.13 -10.76
CA ASP A 85 20.02 -11.34 -10.91
C ASP A 85 21.19 -11.13 -11.88
N GLY A 86 20.95 -10.45 -13.01
CA GLY A 86 21.99 -10.11 -13.97
C GLY A 86 23.01 -9.07 -13.47
N ILE A 87 22.62 -8.19 -12.54
CA ILE A 87 23.56 -7.28 -11.87
C ILE A 87 24.37 -8.07 -10.84
N GLU A 88 23.72 -8.87 -10.01
CA GLU A 88 24.36 -9.69 -8.99
C GLU A 88 25.41 -10.62 -9.60
N GLY A 89 25.08 -11.32 -10.70
CA GLY A 89 26.03 -12.17 -11.43
C GLY A 89 27.27 -11.40 -11.90
N ARG A 90 27.10 -10.21 -12.49
CA ARG A 90 28.23 -9.36 -12.94
C ARG A 90 29.08 -8.83 -11.78
N VAL A 91 28.46 -8.56 -10.63
CA VAL A 91 29.17 -8.13 -9.43
C VAL A 91 30.00 -9.28 -8.87
N LEU A 92 29.42 -10.48 -8.77
CA LEU A 92 30.12 -11.69 -8.32
C LEU A 92 31.32 -12.01 -9.23
N GLU A 93 31.14 -11.96 -10.55
CA GLU A 93 32.23 -12.18 -11.52
C GLU A 93 33.38 -11.16 -11.33
N LYS A 94 33.06 -9.88 -11.12
CA LYS A 94 34.07 -8.85 -10.85
C LYS A 94 34.78 -9.07 -9.53
N ILE A 95 34.07 -9.48 -8.48
CA ILE A 95 34.66 -9.79 -7.18
C ILE A 95 35.63 -10.97 -7.31
N GLU A 96 35.24 -12.04 -8.01
CA GLU A 96 36.10 -13.19 -8.27
C GLU A 96 37.35 -12.79 -9.07
N ASN A 97 37.20 -11.99 -10.13
CA ASN A 97 38.31 -11.48 -10.91
C ASN A 97 39.29 -10.64 -10.06
N ILE A 98 38.77 -9.75 -9.21
CA ILE A 98 39.58 -8.95 -8.28
C ILE A 98 40.28 -9.88 -7.28
N GLY A 99 39.59 -10.89 -6.75
CA GLY A 99 40.16 -11.90 -5.86
C GLY A 99 41.37 -12.59 -6.48
N LEU A 100 41.24 -13.09 -7.71
CA LEU A 100 42.35 -13.72 -8.46
C LEU A 100 43.51 -12.74 -8.72
N ARG A 101 43.21 -11.46 -9.00
CA ARG A 101 44.24 -10.44 -9.20
C ARG A 101 45.00 -10.12 -7.91
N VAL A 102 44.29 -10.07 -6.78
CA VAL A 102 44.87 -9.85 -5.44
C VAL A 102 45.73 -11.04 -5.05
N GLU A 103 45.24 -12.26 -5.19
CA GLU A 103 46.00 -13.48 -4.92
C GLU A 103 47.27 -13.54 -5.78
N GLY A 104 47.17 -13.20 -7.07
CA GLY A 104 48.34 -13.10 -7.94
C GLY A 104 49.34 -12.01 -7.54
N LEU A 105 48.88 -10.89 -6.96
CA LEU A 105 49.76 -9.85 -6.41
C LEU A 105 50.44 -10.32 -5.12
N GLU A 106 49.73 -11.03 -4.25
CA GLU A 106 50.27 -11.61 -3.02
C GLU A 106 51.40 -12.60 -3.31
N CYS A 107 51.23 -13.47 -4.30
CA CYS A 107 52.30 -14.39 -4.74
C CYS A 107 53.57 -13.63 -5.19
N ARG A 108 53.42 -12.59 -6.02
CA ARG A 108 54.56 -11.78 -6.51
C ARG A 108 55.25 -11.02 -5.38
N PHE A 109 54.49 -10.51 -4.42
CA PHE A 109 55.04 -9.80 -3.26
C PHE A 109 55.89 -10.74 -2.40
N LEU A 110 55.39 -11.94 -2.10
CA LEU A 110 56.12 -12.96 -1.33
C LEU A 110 57.41 -13.38 -2.05
N GLU A 111 57.38 -13.58 -3.36
CA GLU A 111 58.58 -13.87 -4.16
C GLU A 111 59.61 -12.72 -4.07
N GLY A 112 59.18 -11.47 -4.16
CA GLY A 112 60.04 -10.29 -4.05
C GLY A 112 60.73 -10.16 -2.69
N VAL A 113 60.02 -10.43 -1.59
CA VAL A 113 60.58 -10.36 -0.22
C VAL A 113 61.69 -11.39 0.00
N VAL A 114 61.53 -12.60 -0.55
CA VAL A 114 62.53 -13.68 -0.44
C VAL A 114 63.81 -13.32 -1.21
N VAL A 115 63.70 -12.68 -2.36
CA VAL A 115 64.86 -12.23 -3.15
C VAL A 115 65.55 -11.01 -2.51
N GLY A 116 64.79 -10.05 -1.98
CA GLY A 116 65.33 -8.86 -1.31
C GLY A 116 66.13 -9.17 -0.03
N SER A 117 65.71 -10.19 0.73
CA SER A 117 66.38 -10.59 1.97
C SER A 117 67.77 -11.22 1.75
N ARG A 118 68.06 -11.73 0.54
CA ARG A 118 69.37 -12.35 0.22
C ARG A 118 70.45 -11.35 -0.19
N LEU A 119 70.09 -10.14 -0.61
CA LEU A 119 71.06 -9.10 -1.00
C LEU A 119 71.54 -8.22 0.17
N GLY A 120 70.90 -8.30 1.35
CA GLY A 120 71.26 -7.49 2.53
C GLY A 120 72.34 -8.05 3.47
N ALA A 121 72.81 -9.29 3.26
CA ALA A 121 73.72 -9.96 4.21
C ALA A 121 75.23 -9.80 3.92
N ALA A 122 75.60 -9.05 2.88
CA ALA A 122 76.99 -8.85 2.48
C ALA A 122 77.39 -7.37 2.53
N GLY A 123 77.59 -6.82 3.73
CA GLY A 123 78.20 -5.49 3.82
C GLY A 123 78.24 -4.89 5.23
N GLY A 124 79.42 -4.94 5.86
CA GLY A 124 79.89 -3.79 6.65
C GLY A 124 79.75 -3.88 8.16
N LYS A 125 80.66 -4.62 8.79
CA LYS A 125 81.04 -4.41 10.18
C LYS A 125 81.88 -3.13 10.26
N GLY A 126 81.33 -2.06 10.80
CA GLY A 126 82.04 -0.81 11.07
C GLY A 126 81.59 -0.19 12.41
N PRO A 127 82.47 -0.07 13.42
CA PRO A 127 82.18 0.64 14.65
C PRO A 127 82.74 2.07 14.58
N GLY A 128 81.91 3.07 14.87
CA GLY A 128 82.31 4.47 15.03
C GLY A 128 81.05 5.33 15.03
N ALA A 129 80.60 5.82 16.19
CA ALA A 129 81.05 7.06 16.82
C ALA A 129 80.75 8.31 15.96
N GLY A 130 80.05 9.28 16.55
CA GLY A 130 79.80 10.61 15.96
C GLY A 130 78.31 10.88 15.81
N LEU A 131 77.67 11.52 16.79
CA LEU A 131 77.55 12.98 16.96
C LEU A 131 76.59 13.63 15.97
N GLY A 132 75.81 14.56 16.53
CA GLY A 132 74.73 15.31 15.89
C GLY A 132 75.05 15.90 14.53
N GLY A 133 73.98 16.04 13.76
CA GLY A 133 73.97 16.80 12.52
C GLY A 133 72.51 17.05 12.16
N ASP A 134 72.11 18.31 12.29
CA ASP A 134 70.85 18.83 11.78
C ASP A 134 70.67 18.44 10.32
N CYS A 135 69.60 17.72 10.02
CA CYS A 135 69.17 17.47 8.66
C CYS A 135 67.99 18.39 8.37
N VAL A 136 68.34 19.57 7.85
CA VAL A 136 67.44 20.42 7.06
C VAL A 136 66.69 19.53 6.07
N VAL A 137 65.37 19.53 6.18
CA VAL A 137 64.45 19.00 5.16
C VAL A 137 64.56 19.92 3.95
N GLN A 138 65.51 19.64 3.06
CA GLN A 138 65.43 20.10 1.67
C GLN A 138 64.51 19.11 0.95
N GLY A 139 63.29 19.57 0.68
CA GLY A 139 62.39 18.90 -0.25
C GLY A 139 63.03 18.88 -1.64
N PRO A 140 63.03 17.73 -2.34
CA PRO A 140 63.22 17.74 -3.77
C PRO A 140 61.95 18.34 -4.41
N GLY A 141 62.16 19.36 -5.23
CA GLY A 141 61.19 19.77 -6.26
C GLY A 141 60.74 18.53 -7.04
N ASP A 142 59.46 18.47 -7.36
CA ASP A 142 58.99 19.01 -8.63
C ASP A 142 59.65 18.27 -9.81
N GLU A 143 59.18 17.05 -10.07
CA GLU A 143 58.88 16.59 -11.42
C GLU A 143 57.61 15.73 -11.33
N GLY A 144 56.49 16.33 -11.71
CA GLY A 144 55.20 15.65 -11.76
C GLY A 144 55.20 14.54 -12.81
N PRO A 145 54.67 13.34 -12.50
CA PRO A 145 54.21 12.47 -13.56
C PRO A 145 52.96 13.10 -14.16
N ALA A 146 52.96 13.15 -15.50
CA ALA A 146 51.88 13.60 -16.34
C ALA A 146 50.51 13.24 -15.77
N VAL A 147 49.63 14.24 -15.76
CA VAL A 147 48.18 14.06 -15.68
C VAL A 147 47.78 13.04 -16.75
N GLU A 148 47.61 11.79 -16.33
CA GLU A 148 46.83 10.84 -17.11
C GLU A 148 45.40 11.38 -17.00
N GLU A 149 44.99 12.06 -18.07
CA GLU A 149 43.62 12.48 -18.29
C GLU A 149 42.73 11.27 -18.03
N VAL A 150 42.05 11.28 -16.89
CA VAL A 150 40.92 10.42 -16.63
C VAL A 150 39.87 10.81 -17.67
N LEU A 151 39.90 10.08 -18.79
CA LEU A 151 38.89 10.09 -19.83
C LEU A 151 37.56 9.74 -19.17
N VAL A 152 36.83 10.77 -18.79
CA VAL A 152 35.39 10.67 -18.61
C VAL A 152 34.84 10.29 -19.98
N PRO A 153 34.16 9.15 -20.15
CA PRO A 153 33.50 8.85 -21.41
C PRO A 153 32.30 9.79 -21.58
N ASP A 154 32.57 10.96 -22.15
CA ASP A 154 31.56 11.79 -22.83
C ASP A 154 31.15 11.06 -24.11
N SER A 155 30.18 10.17 -24.00
CA SER A 155 29.38 9.64 -25.11
C SER A 155 28.17 8.88 -24.58
N MET A 156 27.17 9.59 -24.09
CA MET A 156 25.79 9.15 -24.25
C MET A 156 25.35 9.59 -25.65
N PRO A 157 25.15 8.69 -26.62
CA PRO A 157 24.51 9.06 -27.86
C PRO A 157 23.08 9.50 -27.55
N VAL A 158 22.79 10.76 -27.83
CA VAL A 158 21.43 11.25 -28.02
C VAL A 158 20.81 10.37 -29.10
N ALA A 159 19.93 9.46 -28.71
CA ALA A 159 19.05 8.77 -29.64
C ALA A 159 18.17 9.84 -30.28
N SER A 160 18.60 10.29 -31.46
CA SER A 160 17.73 10.95 -32.42
C SER A 160 16.50 10.09 -32.60
N SER A 161 15.35 10.71 -32.35
CA SER A 161 14.05 10.30 -32.85
C SER A 161 14.06 10.32 -34.39
N VAL A 162 14.63 9.28 -34.99
CA VAL A 162 14.39 8.97 -36.40
C VAL A 162 13.10 8.17 -36.44
N GLY A 163 12.05 8.82 -36.96
CA GLY A 163 10.81 8.17 -37.34
C GLY A 163 11.08 7.11 -38.39
N LEU A 164 10.98 5.85 -38.00
CA LEU A 164 10.80 4.73 -38.90
C LEU A 164 9.29 4.50 -39.03
N ARG A 165 8.72 5.12 -40.06
CA ARG A 165 7.57 4.58 -40.77
C ARG A 165 7.99 3.22 -41.31
N VAL A 166 7.54 2.16 -40.66
CA VAL A 166 7.40 0.86 -41.31
C VAL A 166 5.93 0.75 -41.67
N ASP A 167 5.64 1.10 -42.91
CA ASP A 167 4.49 0.55 -43.62
C ASP A 167 4.73 -0.96 -43.73
N LEU A 168 4.02 -1.72 -42.90
CA LEU A 168 3.72 -3.12 -43.19
C LEU A 168 2.20 -3.22 -43.35
N ASP A 169 1.78 -2.90 -44.57
CA ASP A 169 0.56 -3.47 -45.12
C ASP A 169 0.64 -5.00 -45.04
N GLU A 170 -0.55 -5.61 -44.96
CA GLU A 170 -0.82 -6.98 -45.40
C GLU A 170 -0.65 -8.12 -44.37
N VAL A 171 -1.56 -8.18 -43.39
CA VAL A 171 -2.31 -9.42 -43.12
C VAL A 171 -3.78 -9.08 -42.85
N MET A 172 -4.64 -9.62 -43.72
CA MET A 172 -6.09 -9.46 -43.69
C MET A 172 -6.72 -9.92 -42.36
N GLY A 173 -7.53 -9.05 -41.78
CA GLY A 173 -8.46 -9.37 -40.69
C GLY A 173 -9.61 -8.40 -40.66
N LYS A 174 -10.59 -8.59 -41.56
CA LYS A 174 -11.87 -7.87 -41.57
C LYS A 174 -12.55 -7.97 -40.20
N GLY A 175 -12.71 -6.83 -39.53
CA GLY A 175 -13.53 -6.69 -38.33
C GLY A 175 -14.13 -5.29 -38.29
N THR A 176 -15.43 -5.22 -38.54
CA THR A 176 -16.25 -4.01 -38.65
C THR A 176 -16.05 -3.03 -37.50
N GLY A 177 -15.70 -1.78 -37.85
CA GLY A 177 -15.68 -0.66 -36.93
C GLY A 177 -17.10 -0.20 -36.57
N VAL A 178 -17.34 -0.05 -35.27
CA VAL A 178 -18.40 0.81 -34.72
C VAL A 178 -17.67 1.92 -33.99
N GLY A 179 -17.53 3.07 -34.65
CA GLY A 179 -17.03 4.29 -34.03
C GLY A 179 -18.14 4.94 -33.22
N ILE A 180 -17.95 5.10 -31.91
CA ILE A 180 -18.82 5.94 -31.08
C ILE A 180 -18.00 7.17 -30.70
N SER A 181 -18.34 8.28 -31.35
CA SER A 181 -17.84 9.61 -31.10
C SER A 181 -18.21 10.09 -29.69
N THR A 182 -17.22 10.56 -28.94
CA THR A 182 -17.41 11.28 -27.67
C THR A 182 -17.89 12.71 -27.98
N GLY A 183 -19.20 12.96 -27.86
CA GLY A 183 -19.79 14.28 -27.99
C GLY A 183 -19.81 15.02 -26.65
N MET A 184 -19.11 16.15 -26.59
CA MET A 184 -19.22 17.13 -25.51
C MET A 184 -20.61 17.79 -25.56
N GLY A 185 -21.41 17.61 -24.52
CA GLY A 185 -22.74 18.21 -24.38
C GLY A 185 -22.81 19.14 -23.18
N MET A 186 -22.68 20.45 -23.42
CA MET A 186 -23.03 21.50 -22.46
C MET A 186 -24.56 21.63 -22.39
N GLY A 187 -25.16 21.25 -21.26
CA GLY A 187 -26.61 21.36 -21.01
C GLY A 187 -26.91 22.41 -19.96
N LYS A 188 -27.22 23.63 -20.40
CA LYS A 188 -27.86 24.70 -19.59
C LYS A 188 -29.37 24.45 -19.51
N GLY A 189 -29.93 24.66 -18.32
CA GLY A 189 -31.26 25.24 -18.15
C GLY A 189 -32.39 24.27 -17.76
N GLY A 190 -33.30 24.77 -16.91
CA GLY A 190 -34.64 24.21 -16.77
C GLY A 190 -35.11 23.99 -15.33
N GLY A 191 -35.16 25.05 -14.52
CA GLY A 191 -36.02 25.04 -13.34
C GLY A 191 -37.48 25.12 -13.77
N LEU A 192 -38.32 24.21 -13.28
CA LEU A 192 -39.76 24.39 -13.21
C LEU A 192 -40.26 23.83 -11.89
N SER A 193 -40.66 24.76 -11.02
CA SER A 193 -41.52 24.53 -9.88
C SER A 193 -42.89 24.05 -10.36
N LEU A 194 -43.39 22.97 -9.77
CA LEU A 194 -44.81 22.63 -9.80
C LEU A 194 -45.28 22.44 -8.36
N THR A 195 -45.91 23.49 -7.86
CA THR A 195 -46.78 23.48 -6.70
C THR A 195 -48.03 22.66 -7.03
N GLY A 196 -48.28 21.60 -6.27
CA GLY A 196 -49.49 20.79 -6.38
C GLY A 196 -49.96 20.40 -4.99
N SER A 197 -50.66 21.31 -4.33
CA SER A 197 -51.40 21.08 -3.10
C SER A 197 -52.49 20.03 -3.33
N SER A 198 -52.55 18.99 -2.49
CA SER A 198 -53.81 18.32 -2.18
C SER A 198 -53.73 17.71 -0.78
N THR A 199 -54.52 18.35 0.07
CA THR A 199 -54.90 18.03 1.44
C THR A 199 -55.73 16.76 1.50
N THR A 200 -55.30 15.75 2.25
CA THR A 200 -56.23 14.85 2.93
C THR A 200 -55.63 14.42 4.27
N SER A 201 -56.29 14.88 5.32
CA SER A 201 -56.15 14.50 6.71
C SER A 201 -56.39 13.00 6.89
N PHE A 202 -55.45 12.30 7.54
CA PHE A 202 -55.78 11.09 8.29
C PHE A 202 -55.00 11.07 9.60
N THR A 203 -55.74 11.12 10.69
CA THR A 203 -55.27 11.01 12.07
C THR A 203 -55.04 9.55 12.42
N GLY A 204 -53.85 9.21 12.89
CA GLY A 204 -53.54 7.89 13.41
C GLY A 204 -52.24 7.88 14.22
N ARG A 205 -52.32 8.33 15.47
CA ARG A 205 -51.31 8.07 16.51
C ARG A 205 -51.25 6.56 16.76
N THR A 206 -50.08 5.91 16.71
CA THR A 206 -49.67 4.90 17.73
C THR A 206 -48.15 4.65 17.65
N VAL A 207 -47.44 5.13 18.68
CA VAL A 207 -46.30 4.56 19.43
C VAL A 207 -45.16 3.83 18.68
N GLY A 208 -43.95 4.42 18.74
CA GLY A 208 -42.65 3.78 18.43
C GLY A 208 -42.27 2.70 19.47
N SER A 209 -41.15 2.01 19.42
CA SER A 209 -39.90 2.19 18.69
C SER A 209 -39.24 0.82 18.59
N GLN A 210 -38.78 0.43 17.40
CA GLN A 210 -37.82 -0.64 17.22
C GLN A 210 -36.83 -0.25 16.11
N SER A 211 -35.54 -0.31 16.48
CA SER A 211 -34.40 -0.77 15.70
C SER A 211 -34.14 -0.19 14.30
N GLY A 212 -32.98 0.46 14.17
CA GLY A 212 -32.21 0.68 12.93
C GLY A 212 -31.03 1.59 13.26
N SER A 213 -29.80 1.07 13.43
CA SER A 213 -28.88 0.61 12.38
C SER A 213 -28.39 1.73 11.45
N SER A 214 -27.06 1.88 11.44
CA SER A 214 -26.22 2.35 10.33
C SER A 214 -26.19 3.85 10.00
N THR A 215 -25.04 4.48 10.24
CA THR A 215 -24.13 4.90 9.15
C THR A 215 -22.73 5.16 9.71
N ASN A 216 -21.81 4.20 9.56
CA ASN A 216 -20.37 4.47 9.58
C ASN A 216 -19.99 4.99 8.18
N ARG A 217 -19.60 6.26 8.10
CA ARG A 217 -18.81 6.79 6.97
C ARG A 217 -17.35 6.48 7.28
N GLY A 218 -16.82 5.43 6.65
CA GLY A 218 -15.38 5.20 6.56
C GLY A 218 -14.86 5.95 5.33
N GLU A 219 -14.19 7.08 5.56
CA GLU A 219 -13.27 7.67 4.61
C GLU A 219 -12.06 6.75 4.49
N GLY A 220 -11.84 6.20 3.30
CA GLY A 220 -10.67 5.39 2.99
C GLY A 220 -9.49 6.29 2.69
N ASP A 221 -8.61 6.47 3.69
CA ASP A 221 -7.30 7.05 3.47
C ASP A 221 -6.39 6.03 2.79
N GLY A 222 -5.85 6.45 1.65
CA GLY A 222 -4.97 5.66 0.82
C GLY A 222 -3.69 5.25 1.54
N TRP A 223 -3.31 3.99 1.35
CA TRP A 223 -2.04 3.42 1.76
C TRP A 223 -0.90 4.14 1.04
N ASN A 224 -0.33 5.16 1.66
CA ASN A 224 0.94 5.73 1.25
C ASN A 224 2.04 4.91 1.92
N ALA A 225 2.60 3.94 1.19
CA ALA A 225 3.78 3.18 1.59
C ALA A 225 4.99 4.14 1.64
N GLY A 226 5.12 4.83 2.77
CA GLY A 226 6.29 5.63 3.10
C GLY A 226 7.50 4.71 3.19
N SER A 227 8.44 4.90 2.28
CA SER A 227 9.76 4.29 2.26
C SER A 227 10.44 4.53 3.61
N VAL A 228 10.52 3.48 4.44
CA VAL A 228 11.22 3.50 5.73
C VAL A 228 12.70 3.28 5.45
N GLU A 229 13.50 4.33 5.61
CA GLU A 229 14.96 4.20 5.62
C GLU A 229 15.40 3.42 6.88
N PHE A 230 15.81 2.17 6.67
CA PHE A 230 16.46 1.36 7.69
C PHE A 230 17.94 1.75 7.77
N GLY A 231 18.29 2.51 8.81
CA GLY A 231 19.67 2.72 9.23
C GLY A 231 20.10 1.63 10.20
N GLY A 232 21.03 0.77 9.78
CA GLY A 232 21.72 -0.19 10.63
C GLY A 232 22.15 -1.43 9.84
N GLU A 233 23.42 -1.47 9.43
CA GLU A 233 24.11 -2.62 8.82
C GLU A 233 24.06 -3.85 9.74
N GLU A 234 23.17 -4.79 9.44
CA GLU A 234 23.44 -6.21 9.70
C GLU A 234 23.34 -6.93 8.36
N VAL A 235 24.45 -7.55 7.95
CA VAL A 235 24.59 -8.26 6.69
C VAL A 235 23.70 -9.51 6.73
N PRO A 236 22.72 -9.67 5.83
CA PRO A 236 21.83 -10.82 5.83
C PRO A 236 22.57 -12.06 5.36
N THR A 237 22.83 -13.01 6.26
CA THR A 237 23.34 -14.33 5.93
C THR A 237 22.27 -15.16 5.19
N GLY A 238 22.24 -15.00 3.87
CA GLY A 238 22.46 -16.11 2.92
C GLY A 238 21.42 -17.23 2.79
N ASN A 239 20.26 -17.16 3.44
CA ASN A 239 19.17 -18.10 3.20
C ASN A 239 17.96 -17.24 2.83
N GLY A 240 17.36 -17.41 1.65
CA GLY A 240 16.22 -16.62 1.16
C GLY A 240 14.92 -16.69 2.00
N THR A 241 15.02 -17.09 3.26
CA THR A 241 14.00 -16.91 4.28
C THR A 241 13.69 -15.42 4.43
N ILE A 242 12.48 -15.04 4.04
CA ILE A 242 11.90 -13.72 4.27
C ILE A 242 12.12 -13.35 5.75
N ASP A 243 12.72 -12.20 6.02
CA ASP A 243 12.87 -11.70 7.38
C ASP A 243 11.50 -11.30 7.94
N LEU A 244 10.82 -12.29 8.52
CA LEU A 244 9.51 -12.15 9.14
C LEU A 244 9.53 -11.11 10.27
N PHE A 245 10.67 -10.90 10.94
CA PHE A 245 10.78 -9.94 12.03
C PHE A 245 10.78 -8.50 11.53
N GLY A 246 11.52 -8.22 10.45
CA GLY A 246 11.49 -6.92 9.79
C GLY A 246 10.11 -6.58 9.24
N LEU A 247 9.43 -7.57 8.66
CA LEU A 247 8.11 -7.40 8.04
C LEU A 247 6.99 -7.17 9.07
N LEU A 248 7.02 -7.89 10.19
CA LEU A 248 5.98 -7.83 11.22
C LEU A 248 6.34 -6.87 12.35
N ARG A 249 6.98 -5.74 12.08
CA ARG A 249 7.29 -4.78 13.15
C ARG A 249 6.14 -3.80 13.36
N GLN A 250 5.58 -3.74 14.58
CA GLN A 250 4.54 -2.76 14.91
C GLN A 250 5.10 -1.33 14.78
N GLY A 251 4.53 -0.54 13.86
CA GLY A 251 4.91 0.84 13.64
C GLY A 251 4.69 1.72 14.88
N ARG A 252 5.44 2.82 15.00
CA ARG A 252 5.35 3.73 16.17
C ARG A 252 3.98 4.35 16.39
N LEU A 253 3.16 4.45 15.34
CA LEU A 253 1.83 5.06 15.38
C LEU A 253 0.72 4.05 15.03
N MET A 254 1.08 2.78 14.84
CA MET A 254 0.12 1.77 14.40
C MET A 254 -0.62 1.21 15.63
N PRO A 255 -1.95 1.39 15.73
CA PRO A 255 -2.74 0.78 16.79
C PRO A 255 -2.69 -0.74 16.70
N LEU A 256 -2.99 -1.40 17.82
CA LEU A 256 -2.86 -2.86 17.95
C LEU A 256 -3.81 -3.61 17.00
N GLU A 257 -5.01 -3.08 16.79
CA GLU A 257 -6.00 -3.63 15.86
C GLU A 257 -5.52 -3.59 14.40
N GLU A 258 -4.97 -2.45 13.97
CA GLU A 258 -4.43 -2.31 12.61
C GLU A 258 -3.20 -3.23 12.41
N TYR A 259 -2.36 -3.35 13.44
CA TYR A 259 -1.22 -4.26 13.41
C TYR A 259 -1.65 -5.74 13.35
N LEU A 260 -2.69 -6.13 14.09
CA LEU A 260 -3.30 -7.46 14.00
C LEU A 260 -3.88 -7.72 12.61
N GLY A 261 -4.59 -6.75 12.03
CA GLY A 261 -5.15 -6.86 10.69
C GLY A 261 -4.06 -6.99 9.61
N ALA A 262 -2.99 -6.20 9.72
CA ALA A 262 -1.84 -6.29 8.83
C ALA A 262 -1.15 -7.66 8.93
N ALA A 263 -0.93 -8.16 10.14
CA ALA A 263 -0.36 -9.47 10.36
C ALA A 263 -1.27 -10.60 9.83
N GLU A 264 -2.58 -10.50 9.98
CA GLU A 264 -3.51 -11.48 9.41
C GLU A 264 -3.45 -11.49 7.87
N GLY A 265 -3.31 -10.32 7.24
CA GLY A 265 -3.06 -10.21 5.80
C GLY A 265 -1.79 -10.94 5.37
N VAL A 266 -0.67 -10.72 6.09
CA VAL A 266 0.61 -11.40 5.83
C VAL A 266 0.48 -12.92 6.07
N ARG A 267 -0.21 -13.34 7.13
CA ARG A 267 -0.46 -14.76 7.41
C ARG A 267 -1.24 -15.42 6.27
N ARG A 268 -2.26 -14.76 5.72
CA ARG A 268 -3.03 -15.30 4.59
C ARG A 268 -2.16 -15.52 3.34
N LEU A 269 -1.17 -14.67 3.13
CA LEU A 269 -0.18 -14.84 2.06
C LEU A 269 0.80 -15.99 2.36
N LEU A 270 1.12 -16.20 3.63
CA LEU A 270 2.05 -17.22 4.11
C LEU A 270 1.40 -18.57 4.46
N LEU A 271 0.07 -18.72 4.42
CA LEU A 271 -0.65 -19.97 4.71
C LEU A 271 -0.30 -21.13 3.77
N LEU A 272 0.56 -20.89 2.77
CA LEU A 272 1.20 -21.93 1.95
C LEU A 272 2.46 -22.53 2.61
N ALA A 273 3.00 -21.94 3.67
CA ALA A 273 4.19 -22.37 4.38
C ALA A 273 3.83 -22.99 5.74
N GLU A 274 4.36 -24.17 6.03
CA GLU A 274 3.89 -25.09 7.10
C GLU A 274 4.17 -24.62 8.55
N ASP A 275 4.91 -23.54 8.76
CA ASP A 275 5.40 -23.13 10.09
C ASP A 275 4.67 -21.90 10.67
N ASP A 276 3.40 -22.08 11.04
CA ASP A 276 2.59 -21.07 11.76
C ASP A 276 3.29 -20.57 13.05
N ARG A 277 4.13 -21.41 13.67
CA ARG A 277 4.87 -21.06 14.89
C ARG A 277 5.92 -19.97 14.66
N GLY A 278 6.72 -20.08 13.60
CA GLY A 278 7.75 -19.09 13.28
C GLY A 278 7.14 -17.71 13.02
N PHE A 279 6.00 -17.71 12.32
CA PHE A 279 5.21 -16.50 12.09
C PHE A 279 4.71 -15.88 13.39
N MET A 280 4.12 -16.67 14.29
CA MET A 280 3.64 -16.16 15.58
C MET A 280 4.76 -15.61 16.46
N GLU A 281 5.91 -16.28 16.54
CA GLU A 281 7.07 -15.80 17.30
C GLU A 281 7.61 -14.47 16.71
N ALA A 282 7.58 -14.32 15.38
CA ALA A 282 7.90 -13.07 14.70
C ALA A 282 6.93 -11.94 15.02
N PHE A 283 5.62 -12.22 14.95
CA PHE A 283 4.58 -11.26 15.32
C PHE A 283 4.75 -10.76 16.77
N VAL A 284 4.98 -11.68 17.72
CA VAL A 284 5.11 -11.34 19.15
C VAL A 284 6.36 -10.52 19.41
N ARG A 285 7.49 -10.85 18.78
CA ARG A 285 8.72 -10.04 18.84
C ARG A 285 8.57 -8.67 18.15
N GLY A 286 7.64 -8.55 17.20
CA GLY A 286 7.28 -7.31 16.55
C GLY A 286 6.43 -6.34 17.38
N LEU A 287 5.75 -6.83 18.43
CA LEU A 287 4.90 -6.02 19.31
C LEU A 287 5.70 -4.93 20.04
N ARG A 288 5.21 -3.70 20.04
CA ARG A 288 5.90 -2.58 20.68
C ARG A 288 5.80 -2.62 22.20
N ASP A 289 4.66 -3.03 22.74
CA ASP A 289 4.43 -3.09 24.17
C ASP A 289 5.10 -4.33 24.77
N GLY A 290 6.14 -4.11 25.57
CA GLY A 290 6.87 -5.18 26.25
C GLY A 290 6.03 -5.90 27.30
N GLY A 291 5.05 -5.23 27.92
CA GLY A 291 4.13 -5.85 28.87
C GLY A 291 3.20 -6.84 28.19
N LEU A 292 2.56 -6.40 27.09
CA LEU A 292 1.73 -7.26 26.24
C LEU A 292 2.54 -8.44 25.70
N ARG A 293 3.77 -8.20 25.22
CA ARG A 293 4.65 -9.25 24.72
C ARG A 293 4.88 -10.36 25.74
N VAL A 294 5.29 -9.99 26.96
CA VAL A 294 5.55 -10.97 28.04
C VAL A 294 4.26 -11.70 28.43
N ALA A 295 3.12 -11.01 28.45
CA ALA A 295 1.82 -11.63 28.74
C ALA A 295 1.44 -12.67 27.68
N VAL A 296 1.59 -12.33 26.39
CA VAL A 296 1.33 -13.24 25.26
C VAL A 296 2.28 -14.43 25.30
N GLU A 297 3.59 -14.22 25.42
CA GLU A 297 4.58 -15.32 25.50
C GLU A 297 4.27 -16.29 26.66
N LYS A 298 3.87 -15.75 27.82
CA LYS A 298 3.51 -16.55 28.99
C LYS A 298 2.23 -17.36 28.78
N GLU A 299 1.14 -16.77 28.28
CA GLU A 299 -0.11 -17.50 28.01
C GLU A 299 0.10 -18.58 26.94
N MET A 300 0.76 -18.22 25.83
CA MET A 300 1.01 -19.15 24.72
C MET A 300 1.96 -20.28 25.11
N GLY A 301 2.92 -20.04 26.00
CA GLY A 301 3.78 -21.08 26.57
C GLY A 301 3.04 -22.11 27.44
N MET A 302 1.89 -21.74 28.03
CA MET A 302 1.08 -22.65 28.85
C MET A 302 0.03 -23.41 28.02
N ILE A 303 -0.62 -22.74 27.07
CA ILE A 303 -1.79 -23.27 26.37
C ILE A 303 -1.41 -23.88 25.01
N GLY A 304 -0.25 -23.50 24.46
CA GLY A 304 0.20 -23.88 23.13
C GLY A 304 0.13 -22.71 22.14
N TRP A 305 0.88 -22.84 21.05
CA TRP A 305 0.99 -21.80 20.02
C TRP A 305 -0.05 -22.01 18.91
N SER A 306 -1.07 -21.15 18.86
CA SER A 306 -2.05 -21.04 17.76
C SER A 306 -2.45 -19.58 17.53
N TRP A 307 -2.71 -19.22 16.27
CA TRP A 307 -3.01 -17.83 15.91
C TRP A 307 -4.32 -17.33 16.52
N GLU A 308 -5.35 -18.17 16.54
CA GLU A 308 -6.66 -17.85 17.13
C GLU A 308 -6.49 -17.52 18.62
N ARG A 309 -5.67 -18.29 19.34
CA ARG A 309 -5.43 -18.04 20.76
C ARG A 309 -4.63 -16.77 20.99
N LEU A 310 -3.64 -16.50 20.14
CA LEU A 310 -2.89 -15.25 20.18
C LEU A 310 -3.81 -14.04 19.98
N GLN A 311 -4.72 -14.08 18.98
CA GLN A 311 -5.70 -13.01 18.75
C GLN A 311 -6.57 -12.78 19.99
N GLU A 312 -7.07 -13.84 20.61
CA GLU A 312 -7.88 -13.74 21.84
C GLU A 312 -7.12 -13.09 23.00
N VAL A 313 -5.85 -13.45 23.21
CA VAL A 313 -5.03 -12.87 24.30
C VAL A 313 -4.77 -11.38 24.05
N VAL A 314 -4.43 -11.02 22.81
CA VAL A 314 -4.16 -9.62 22.43
C VAL A 314 -5.41 -8.75 22.57
N LEU A 315 -6.57 -9.22 22.10
CA LEU A 315 -7.85 -8.50 22.23
C LEU A 315 -8.32 -8.39 23.68
N ARG A 316 -8.13 -9.45 24.48
CA ARG A 316 -8.42 -9.42 25.92
C ARG A 316 -7.58 -8.37 26.63
N TRP A 317 -6.28 -8.32 26.32
CA TRP A 317 -5.37 -7.35 26.91
C TRP A 317 -5.76 -5.91 26.55
N ASP A 318 -6.12 -5.66 25.29
CA ASP A 318 -6.56 -4.34 24.83
C ASP A 318 -7.82 -3.89 25.57
N ALA A 319 -8.80 -4.78 25.74
CA ALA A 319 -10.01 -4.50 26.51
C ALA A 319 -9.71 -4.20 28.00
N GLU A 320 -8.81 -4.96 28.63
CA GLU A 320 -8.43 -4.75 30.03
C GLU A 320 -7.67 -3.44 30.26
N HIS A 321 -6.95 -2.95 29.24
CA HIS A 321 -6.12 -1.76 29.34
C HIS A 321 -6.75 -0.50 28.73
N ALA A 322 -7.79 -0.63 27.91
CA ALA A 322 -8.57 0.49 27.38
C ALA A 322 -9.29 1.26 28.51
N ASP A 323 -9.75 0.55 29.54
CA ASP A 323 -10.49 1.12 30.66
C ASP A 323 -9.61 1.59 31.83
N ALA A 324 -8.30 1.36 31.77
CA ALA A 324 -7.39 1.85 32.80
C ALA A 324 -7.22 3.37 32.63
N PRO A 325 -7.75 4.21 33.55
CA PRO A 325 -7.59 5.66 33.44
C PRO A 325 -6.10 5.98 33.42
N CYS A 326 -5.64 6.56 32.31
CA CYS A 326 -4.24 6.91 32.03
C CYS A 326 -3.60 7.93 33.01
N GLY A 327 -4.23 8.18 34.16
CA GLY A 327 -3.80 9.13 35.16
C GLY A 327 -3.74 8.50 36.55
N ALA A 328 -2.69 7.73 36.84
CA ALA A 328 -1.95 7.81 38.12
C ALA A 328 -0.94 6.67 38.27
N GLY A 329 0.26 6.86 37.72
CA GLY A 329 1.48 6.36 38.35
C GLY A 329 1.90 4.92 38.02
N CYS A 330 2.46 4.71 36.83
CA CYS A 330 3.49 3.68 36.64
C CYS A 330 4.79 4.09 37.34
N ARG A 331 4.80 3.95 38.67
CA ARG A 331 5.99 3.64 39.47
C ARG A 331 5.67 2.43 40.34
N ARG A 332 5.52 1.27 39.70
CA ARG A 332 5.45 -0.09 40.27
C ARG A 332 5.56 -1.00 39.05
N ALA A 333 6.53 -1.89 38.85
CA ALA A 333 7.61 -2.35 39.69
C ALA A 333 8.73 -2.88 38.78
N SER A 334 9.95 -2.38 38.98
CA SER A 334 11.16 -3.19 38.83
C SER A 334 11.50 -3.71 40.22
N GLN A 335 10.79 -4.75 40.65
CA GLN A 335 11.13 -5.54 41.83
C GLN A 335 10.82 -6.98 41.48
N ILE A 336 11.85 -7.69 41.00
CA ILE A 336 12.25 -9.03 41.44
C ILE A 336 13.55 -9.37 40.72
N SER A 337 14.54 -9.78 41.53
CA SER A 337 15.82 -10.42 41.19
C SER A 337 17.01 -9.51 40.86
N GLY A 338 18.01 -9.51 41.76
CA GLY A 338 19.38 -9.13 41.41
C GLY A 338 20.13 -8.34 42.48
N ASP A 339 20.34 -8.96 43.64
CA ASP A 339 21.31 -8.55 44.65
C ASP A 339 22.73 -8.52 44.06
N TRP A 340 23.29 -7.34 43.79
CA TRP A 340 24.74 -7.06 43.77
C TRP A 340 25.00 -5.58 44.10
N ALA A 341 25.76 -5.38 45.16
CA ALA A 341 26.38 -4.12 45.54
C ALA A 341 27.26 -3.56 44.42
N ASP A 342 27.24 -2.25 44.18
CA ASP A 342 28.25 -1.33 44.69
C ASP A 342 28.01 0.07 44.11
N GLY A 343 28.38 1.09 44.88
CA GLY A 343 27.91 2.46 44.73
C GLY A 343 28.42 3.19 43.49
N HIS A 344 27.54 4.01 42.92
CA HIS A 344 27.92 5.31 42.37
C HIS A 344 26.74 6.27 42.45
N GLU A 345 26.75 7.09 43.50
CA GLU A 345 25.72 8.09 43.81
C GLU A 345 25.81 9.27 42.82
N SER A 346 25.18 9.10 41.65
CA SER A 346 25.05 10.17 40.65
C SER A 346 23.98 11.16 41.09
N LYS A 347 24.42 12.27 41.70
CA LYS A 347 23.61 13.43 42.08
C LYS A 347 22.81 13.96 40.87
N ARG A 348 21.55 13.55 40.77
CA ARG A 348 20.62 14.02 39.72
C ARG A 348 20.32 15.51 39.91
N ARG A 349 20.83 16.32 38.98
CA ARG A 349 20.53 17.76 38.86
C ARG A 349 19.01 17.97 38.77
N ARG A 350 18.46 18.72 39.72
CA ARG A 350 17.06 19.16 39.75
C ARG A 350 16.76 19.97 38.49
N LYS A 351 15.85 19.48 37.64
CA LYS A 351 15.34 20.21 36.47
C LYS A 351 14.57 21.44 36.98
N ARG A 352 15.04 22.64 36.62
CA ARG A 352 14.34 23.89 36.90
C ARG A 352 12.98 23.87 36.21
N ALA A 353 11.92 24.05 36.98
CA ALA A 353 10.56 24.24 36.46
C ALA A 353 10.56 25.43 35.49
N ARG A 354 10.25 25.16 34.22
CA ARG A 354 10.04 26.21 33.22
C ARG A 354 8.76 26.94 33.59
N ARG A 355 8.85 28.26 33.74
CA ARG A 355 7.71 29.12 34.07
C ARG A 355 6.69 29.01 32.95
N PHE A 356 5.44 28.80 33.32
CA PHE A 356 4.30 28.74 32.42
C PHE A 356 4.11 30.14 31.80
N ILE A 357 4.31 30.26 30.49
CA ILE A 357 3.98 31.47 29.74
C ILE A 357 2.53 31.28 29.29
N PRO A 358 1.57 32.11 29.73
CA PRO A 358 0.20 32.01 29.26
C PRO A 358 0.20 32.25 27.74
N ILE A 359 -0.33 31.27 27.00
CA ILE A 359 -0.52 31.35 25.55
C ILE A 359 -1.62 32.39 25.35
N VAL A 360 -1.24 33.59 24.94
CA VAL A 360 -2.19 34.60 24.47
C VAL A 360 -2.72 34.09 23.13
N PRO A 361 -4.06 33.95 22.95
CA PRO A 361 -4.61 33.55 21.66
C PRO A 361 -4.20 34.59 20.62
N ALA A 362 -3.68 34.09 19.48
CA ALA A 362 -3.33 34.93 18.35
C ALA A 362 -4.55 35.79 17.97
N ASP A 363 -4.34 37.09 17.87
CA ASP A 363 -5.35 38.00 17.37
C ASP A 363 -5.59 37.74 15.87
N GLU A 364 -6.74 38.19 15.37
CA GLU A 364 -7.17 37.91 14.00
C GLU A 364 -6.21 38.51 12.95
N GLU A 365 -5.33 39.44 13.36
CA GLU A 365 -4.32 40.09 12.52
C GLU A 365 -3.13 39.16 12.23
N ASP A 366 -2.66 38.37 13.21
CA ASP A 366 -1.57 37.40 13.03
C ASP A 366 -1.93 36.29 12.03
N VAL A 367 -3.21 35.89 11.98
CA VAL A 367 -3.72 34.88 11.02
C VAL A 367 -3.70 35.43 9.59
N LEU A 368 -3.99 36.72 9.41
CA LEU A 368 -3.96 37.36 8.09
C LEU A 368 -2.53 37.51 7.57
N ILE A 369 -1.57 37.83 8.44
CA ILE A 369 -0.14 37.91 8.08
C ILE A 369 0.39 36.54 7.68
N ALA A 370 0.09 35.48 8.45
CA ALA A 370 0.51 34.12 8.13
C ALA A 370 -0.08 33.63 6.80
N ARG A 371 -1.33 33.99 6.51
CA ARG A 371 -2.00 33.64 5.25
C ARG A 371 -1.43 34.40 4.05
N ALA A 372 -1.10 35.68 4.22
CA ALA A 372 -0.45 36.48 3.18
C ALA A 372 0.95 35.95 2.85
N MET A 373 1.71 35.50 3.86
CA MET A 373 3.02 34.90 3.65
C MET A 373 2.96 33.53 2.94
N MET A 374 1.90 32.75 3.14
CA MET A 374 1.73 31.44 2.48
C MET A 374 1.23 31.53 1.04
N MET A 375 0.58 32.63 0.63
CA MET A 375 0.04 32.79 -0.72
C MET A 375 0.88 33.70 -1.64
N GLY A 376 2.03 34.18 -1.17
CA GLY A 376 2.98 34.95 -1.99
C GLY A 376 4.08 34.08 -2.60
N ARG A 377 3.77 33.33 -3.68
CA ARG A 377 4.75 32.85 -4.67
C ARG A 377 4.16 32.85 -6.07
#